data_AF-A0A9E3PUB4-F1
#
_entry.id   AF-A0A9E3PUB4-F1
#
_cell.length_a   1.000
_cell.length_b   1.000
_cell.length_c   1.000
_cell.angle_alpha   90.00
_cell.angle_beta   90.00
_cell.angle_gamma   90.00
#
_symmetry.space_group_name_H-M   'P 1'
#
loop_
_entity.id
_entity.type
_entity.pdbx_description
1 polymer ?
#
loop_
_entity_poly.entity_id
_entity_poly.type
_entity_poly.pdbx_seq_one_letter_code
_entity_poly.pdbx_strand_id
1 'polypeptide(L)'
;MIALAALLLSAQASEEELRARIAEQPRAVRHFVARREMCRHWVDEEPYDDARRREIERALRRDRCGQIEADEVALRHRFARYPQVISVLDETRDALGW
;
A
#
# COMPACT_ATOMS: atom_id res chain seq x y z
N MET A 1 22.33 -23.78 -12.88
CA MET A 1 22.05 -22.56 -12.09
C MET A 1 21.53 -21.39 -12.95
N ILE A 2 20.83 -21.63 -14.07
CA ILE A 2 20.27 -20.56 -14.93
C ILE A 2 18.82 -20.22 -14.52
N ALA A 3 18.08 -21.16 -13.93
CA ALA A 3 16.68 -20.98 -13.55
C ALA A 3 16.43 -19.94 -12.43
N LEU A 4 17.40 -19.71 -11.53
CA LEU A 4 17.24 -18.79 -10.40
C LEU A 4 17.30 -17.31 -10.84
N ALA A 5 18.04 -17.00 -11.91
CA ALA A 5 18.18 -15.62 -12.41
C ALA A 5 16.92 -15.13 -13.15
N ALA A 6 16.20 -16.02 -13.83
CA ALA A 6 15.00 -15.65 -14.58
C ALA A 6 13.80 -15.29 -13.66
N LEU A 7 13.67 -15.92 -12.49
CA LEU A 7 12.58 -15.66 -11.52
C LEU A 7 12.71 -14.30 -10.80
N LEU A 8 13.94 -13.83 -10.57
CA LEU A 8 14.19 -12.53 -9.93
C LEU A 8 13.84 -11.34 -10.86
N LEU A 9 14.07 -11.48 -12.18
CA LEU A 9 13.72 -10.44 -13.15
C LEU A 9 12.20 -10.25 -13.30
N SER A 10 11.40 -11.34 -13.24
CA SER A 10 9.94 -11.25 -13.39
C SER A 10 9.25 -10.53 -12.23
N ALA A 11 9.74 -10.68 -10.99
CA ALA A 11 9.14 -10.01 -9.83
C ALA A 11 9.33 -8.48 -9.89
N GLN A 12 10.53 -8.02 -10.28
CA GLN A 12 10.84 -6.59 -10.37
C GLN A 12 10.02 -5.87 -11.45
N ALA A 13 9.82 -6.53 -12.61
CA ALA A 13 8.98 -6.00 -13.68
C ALA A 13 7.53 -5.80 -13.22
N SER A 14 6.99 -6.74 -12.42
CA SER A 14 5.62 -6.63 -11.90
C SER A 14 5.43 -5.48 -10.90
N GLU A 15 6.43 -5.18 -10.07
CA GLU A 15 6.38 -4.03 -9.15
C GLU A 15 6.43 -2.69 -9.90
N GLU A 16 7.28 -2.58 -10.92
CA GLU A 16 7.38 -1.37 -11.73
C GLU A 16 6.09 -1.09 -12.51
N GLU A 17 5.50 -2.13 -13.10
CA GLU A 17 4.19 -2.04 -13.76
C GLU A 17 3.09 -1.62 -12.79
N LEU A 18 3.07 -2.18 -11.57
CA LEU A 18 2.10 -1.77 -10.55
C LEU A 18 2.29 -0.31 -10.15
N ARG A 19 3.54 0.16 -9.96
CA ARG A 19 3.83 1.57 -9.65
C ARG A 19 3.39 2.51 -10.77
N ALA A 20 3.64 2.14 -12.03
CA ALA A 20 3.18 2.92 -13.18
C ALA A 20 1.64 3.02 -13.21
N ARG A 21 0.95 1.90 -12.99
CA ARG A 21 -0.52 1.86 -12.92
C ARG A 21 -1.08 2.67 -11.75
N ILE A 22 -0.41 2.67 -10.58
CA ILE A 22 -0.75 3.54 -9.45
C ILE A 22 -0.62 5.01 -9.86
N ALA A 23 0.46 5.40 -10.54
CA ALA A 23 0.70 6.77 -10.96
C ALA A 23 -0.40 7.33 -11.88
N GLU A 24 -1.01 6.47 -12.69
CA GLU A 24 -2.12 6.79 -13.60
C GLU A 24 -3.48 6.90 -12.88
N GLN A 25 -3.61 6.41 -11.64
CA GLN A 25 -4.90 6.41 -10.93
C GLN A 25 -5.34 7.82 -10.49
N PRO A 26 -6.65 8.03 -10.21
CA PRO A 26 -7.14 9.25 -9.60
C PRO A 26 -6.37 9.63 -8.33
N ARG A 27 -6.17 10.94 -8.09
CA ARG A 27 -5.39 11.45 -6.95
C ARG A 27 -5.79 10.82 -5.60
N ALA A 28 -7.10 10.61 -5.39
CA ALA A 28 -7.62 10.00 -4.17
C ALA A 28 -7.10 8.57 -3.95
N VAL A 29 -7.01 7.78 -5.02
CA VAL A 29 -6.47 6.41 -5.00
C VAL A 29 -4.98 6.44 -4.73
N ARG A 30 -4.22 7.32 -5.43
CA ARG A 30 -2.77 7.47 -5.21
C ARG A 30 -2.43 7.84 -3.76
N HIS A 31 -3.14 8.83 -3.22
CA HIS A 31 -2.96 9.26 -1.83
C HIS A 31 -3.31 8.15 -0.84
N PHE A 32 -4.31 7.34 -1.16
CA PHE A 32 -4.70 6.21 -0.33
C PHE A 32 -3.63 5.11 -0.32
N VAL A 33 -3.14 4.70 -1.49
CA VAL A 33 -2.06 3.70 -1.61
C VAL A 33 -0.81 4.16 -0.86
N ALA A 34 -0.36 5.38 -1.09
CA ALA A 34 0.81 5.94 -0.39
C ALA A 34 0.64 5.95 1.14
N ARG A 35 -0.59 6.21 1.63
CA ARG A 35 -0.88 6.18 3.06
C ARG A 35 -0.92 4.76 3.61
N ARG A 36 -1.46 3.80 2.85
CA ARG A 36 -1.42 2.37 3.21
C ARG A 36 0.04 1.88 3.31
N GLU A 37 0.90 2.25 2.37
CA GLU A 37 2.34 1.95 2.42
C GLU A 37 3.01 2.51 3.67
N MET A 38 2.72 3.77 4.03
CA MET A 38 3.24 4.35 5.29
C MET A 38 2.71 3.64 6.53
N CYS A 39 1.44 3.25 6.53
CA CYS A 39 0.91 2.46 7.62
C CYS A 39 1.56 1.07 7.71
N ARG A 40 1.87 0.43 6.57
CA ARG A 40 2.61 -0.84 6.56
C ARG A 40 3.97 -0.66 7.22
N HIS A 41 4.69 0.37 6.78
CA HIS A 41 5.99 0.71 7.32
C HIS A 41 5.94 0.88 8.84
N TRP A 42 5.02 1.69 9.38
CA TRP A 42 4.95 1.93 10.82
C TRP A 42 4.51 0.72 11.66
N VAL A 43 3.67 -0.16 11.12
CA VAL A 43 3.19 -1.35 11.84
C VAL A 43 4.30 -2.40 11.98
N ASP A 44 5.22 -2.46 11.01
CA ASP A 44 6.36 -3.39 11.02
C ASP A 44 7.57 -2.89 11.84
N GLU A 45 7.50 -1.66 12.36
CA GLU A 45 8.58 -1.06 13.14
C GLU A 45 8.57 -1.54 14.60
N GLU A 46 9.75 -1.91 15.12
CA GLU A 46 9.89 -2.39 16.49
C GLU A 46 9.89 -1.22 17.51
N PRO A 47 9.06 -1.26 18.56
CA PRO A 47 9.06 -0.28 19.64
C PRO A 47 10.10 -0.62 20.71
N TYR A 48 11.38 -0.74 20.32
CA TYR A 48 12.47 -1.25 21.18
C TYR A 48 12.76 -0.37 22.41
N ASP A 49 12.31 0.89 22.40
CA ASP A 49 12.32 1.75 23.57
C ASP A 49 11.08 2.66 23.64
N ASP A 50 10.98 3.36 24.77
CA ASP A 50 9.88 4.26 25.09
C ASP A 50 9.78 5.48 24.16
N ALA A 51 10.89 5.95 23.60
CA ALA A 51 10.90 7.09 22.69
C ALA A 51 10.40 6.66 21.31
N ARG A 52 10.89 5.53 20.80
CA ARG A 52 10.50 4.92 19.53
C ARG A 52 9.04 4.51 19.55
N ARG A 53 8.56 3.89 20.64
CA ARG A 53 7.14 3.56 20.82
C ARG A 53 6.24 4.79 20.62
N ARG A 54 6.58 5.91 21.28
CA ARG A 54 5.80 7.16 21.16
C ARG A 54 5.87 7.76 19.76
N GLU A 55 6.99 7.60 19.06
CA GLU A 55 7.12 8.02 17.66
C GLU A 55 6.19 7.24 16.75
N ILE A 56 6.25 5.91 16.81
CA ILE A 56 5.39 5.00 16.04
C ILE A 56 3.91 5.33 16.31
N GLU A 57 3.51 5.45 17.58
CA GLU A 57 2.15 5.81 17.95
C GLU A 57 1.68 7.15 17.37
N ARG A 58 2.55 8.17 17.36
CA ARG A 58 2.23 9.47 16.74
C ARG A 58 2.08 9.32 15.23
N ALA A 59 2.93 8.55 14.59
CA ALA A 59 2.89 8.33 13.15
C ALA A 59 1.63 7.57 12.73
N LEU A 60 1.27 6.50 13.43
CA LEU A 60 0.04 5.73 13.20
C LEU A 60 -1.22 6.62 13.28
N ARG A 61 -1.26 7.56 14.22
CA ARG A 61 -2.35 8.54 14.34
C ARG A 61 -2.33 9.58 13.22
N ARG A 62 -1.17 10.17 12.93
CA ARG A 62 -0.99 11.18 11.87
C ARG A 62 -1.42 10.61 10.51
N ASP A 63 -1.00 9.39 10.22
CA ASP A 63 -1.24 8.71 8.94
C ASP A 63 -2.61 7.98 8.95
N ARG A 64 -3.38 8.11 10.03
CA ARG A 64 -4.74 7.60 10.21
C ARG A 64 -4.85 6.10 9.88
N CYS A 65 -3.91 5.30 10.38
CA CYS A 65 -3.82 3.89 10.02
C CYS A 65 -5.03 3.07 10.48
N GLY A 66 -5.72 3.50 11.54
CA GLY A 66 -6.99 2.90 11.97
C GLY A 66 -8.18 3.14 11.03
N GLN A 67 -8.02 3.89 9.92
CA GLN A 67 -9.09 4.18 8.96
C GLN A 67 -8.87 3.56 7.58
N ILE A 68 -7.81 2.77 7.38
CA ILE A 68 -7.46 2.23 6.05
C ILE A 68 -8.61 1.41 5.45
N GLU A 69 -9.24 0.53 6.23
CA GLU A 69 -10.34 -0.32 5.75
C GLU A 69 -11.57 0.49 5.35
N ALA A 70 -12.00 1.42 6.21
CA ALA A 70 -13.15 2.28 5.93
C ALA A 70 -12.92 3.19 4.72
N ASP A 71 -11.70 3.74 4.60
CA ASP A 71 -11.30 4.56 3.47
C ASP A 71 -11.23 3.74 2.16
N GLU A 72 -10.79 2.48 2.21
CA GLU A 72 -10.81 1.58 1.05
C GLU A 72 -12.24 1.30 0.59
N VAL A 73 -13.15 0.97 1.52
CA VAL A 73 -14.56 0.73 1.23
C VAL A 73 -15.17 1.96 0.57
N ALA A 74 -14.92 3.15 1.09
CA ALA A 74 -15.39 4.40 0.49
C ALA A 74 -14.85 4.61 -0.93
N LEU A 75 -13.58 4.29 -1.19
CA LEU A 75 -12.98 4.38 -2.52
C LEU A 75 -13.58 3.35 -3.48
N ARG A 76 -13.78 2.11 -3.04
CA ARG A 76 -14.43 1.05 -3.84
C ARG A 76 -15.84 1.46 -4.24
N HIS A 77 -16.62 2.01 -3.33
CA HIS A 77 -17.96 2.53 -3.65
C HIS A 77 -17.88 3.68 -4.65
N ARG A 78 -16.99 4.64 -4.43
CA ARG A 78 -16.81 5.80 -5.33
C ARG A 78 -16.39 5.39 -6.74
N PHE A 79 -15.55 4.37 -6.87
CA PHE A 79 -14.98 3.92 -8.14
C PHE A 79 -15.54 2.58 -8.63
N ALA A 80 -16.73 2.17 -8.17
CA ALA A 80 -17.31 0.85 -8.45
C ALA A 80 -17.46 0.51 -9.95
N ARG A 81 -17.53 1.52 -10.83
CA ARG A 81 -17.65 1.34 -12.29
C ARG A 81 -16.31 1.43 -13.04
N TYR A 82 -15.19 1.53 -12.32
CA TYR A 82 -13.86 1.68 -12.88
C TYR A 82 -13.02 0.45 -12.52
N PRO A 83 -13.12 -0.65 -13.30
CA PRO A 83 -12.45 -1.90 -12.97
C PRO A 83 -10.93 -1.76 -12.80
N GLN A 84 -10.29 -0.84 -13.53
CA GLN A 84 -8.88 -0.53 -13.39
C GLN A 84 -8.51 0.05 -12.01
N VAL A 85 -9.41 0.82 -11.39
CA VAL A 85 -9.19 1.34 -10.03
C VAL A 85 -9.33 0.20 -9.02
N ILE A 86 -10.35 -0.63 -9.19
CA ILE A 86 -10.60 -1.78 -8.30
C ILE A 86 -9.41 -2.73 -8.32
N SER A 87 -8.91 -3.08 -9.51
CA SER A 87 -7.74 -3.94 -9.66
C SER A 87 -6.48 -3.35 -9.00
N VAL A 88 -6.23 -2.04 -9.08
CA VAL A 88 -5.12 -1.42 -8.33
C VAL A 88 -5.34 -1.49 -6.82
N LEU A 89 -6.57 -1.32 -6.32
CA LEU A 89 -6.87 -1.42 -4.89
C LEU A 89 -6.70 -2.85 -4.36
N ASP A 90 -7.08 -3.86 -5.15
CA ASP A 90 -6.89 -5.29 -4.86
C ASP A 90 -5.40 -5.63 -4.84
N GLU A 91 -4.66 -5.33 -5.91
CA GLU A 91 -3.25 -5.70 -6.01
C GLU A 91 -2.37 -5.00 -4.96
N THR A 92 -2.63 -3.73 -4.67
CA THR A 92 -1.91 -3.03 -3.58
C THR A 92 -2.32 -3.50 -2.20
N ARG A 93 -3.49 -4.12 -2.03
CA ARG A 93 -3.87 -4.76 -0.76
C ARG A 93 -3.07 -6.05 -0.58
N ASP A 94 -3.02 -6.87 -1.62
CA ASP A 94 -2.28 -8.14 -1.60
C ASP A 94 -0.77 -7.91 -1.40
N ALA A 95 -0.18 -6.97 -2.15
CA ALA A 95 1.24 -6.66 -2.08
C ALA A 95 1.69 -6.12 -0.71
N LEU A 96 0.80 -5.43 0.02
CA LEU A 96 1.10 -4.85 1.34
C LEU A 96 0.60 -5.72 2.50
N GLY A 97 -0.08 -6.84 2.22
CA GLY A 97 -0.61 -7.75 3.23
C GLY A 97 -1.66 -7.11 4.14
N TRP A 98 -2.67 -6.46 3.55
CA TRP A 98 -3.76 -5.76 4.26
C TRP A 98 -5.10 -6.51 4.28
#